data_AF-S9TUK4-F1
#
_entry.id   AF-S9TUK4-F1
#
_cell.length_a   1.000
_cell.length_b   1.000
_cell.length_c   1.000
_cell.angle_alpha   90.00
_cell.angle_beta   90.00
_cell.angle_gamma   90.00
#
_symmetry.space_group_name_H-M   'P 1'
#
loop_
_entity.id
_entity.type
_entity.pdbx_description
1 polymer ?
#
loop_
_entity_poly.entity_id
_entity_poly.type
_entity_poly.pdbx_seq_one_letter_code
_entity_poly.pdbx_strand_id
1 'polypeptide(L)'
;MEDADLRNTPRDVRLREYNEFLAQLEEMLQLLDDADDLQDEGEATLREAEEKITALASSLNAEEQVQLTPGLAMDRATRAPQWTAQAPYEVHFDGKRWYPCVVTARVAPESTLHRQQYRAVILGYADQVEEVLYEELRPWQAAASPEALRSGAGCHAIHPERHLYAPATVERLALNGNVVVSFTGAEGAREEREVCLSHVMPGDLKCYAALKKQPKRSAEELKAERLHAKRERAEEKRLMKADKIAQDANDWQDLMSDMGFDPPKKKKKF
;
A
#
# COMPACT_ATOMS: atom_id res chain seq x y z
N MET A 1 17.49 20.99 -17.15
CA MET A 1 16.40 21.99 -17.13
C MET A 1 15.09 21.42 -16.57
N GLU A 2 14.97 20.08 -16.42
CA GLU A 2 13.78 19.38 -15.91
C GLU A 2 13.60 19.43 -14.37
N ASP A 3 14.68 19.58 -13.59
CA ASP A 3 14.60 19.64 -12.11
C ASP A 3 13.74 20.78 -11.55
N ALA A 4 13.61 21.89 -12.30
CA ALA A 4 12.80 23.03 -11.89
C ALA A 4 11.30 22.77 -12.09
N ASP A 5 10.94 21.89 -13.02
CA ASP A 5 9.55 21.55 -13.33
C ASP A 5 9.01 20.56 -12.29
N LEU A 6 9.81 19.55 -11.92
CA LEU A 6 9.45 18.55 -10.91
C LEU A 6 9.14 19.14 -9.52
N ARG A 7 9.78 20.26 -9.15
CA ARG A 7 9.50 20.92 -7.85
C ARG A 7 8.16 21.66 -7.84
N ASN A 8 7.65 22.05 -9.00
CA ASN A 8 6.37 22.74 -9.14
C ASN A 8 5.21 21.75 -9.37
N THR A 9 5.51 20.53 -9.81
CA THR A 9 4.52 19.46 -9.95
C THR A 9 3.97 19.03 -8.58
N PRO A 10 2.63 18.98 -8.40
CA PRO A 10 2.01 18.48 -7.19
C PRO A 10 2.51 17.07 -6.81
N ARG A 11 2.67 16.82 -5.51
CA ARG A 11 3.23 15.56 -4.99
C ARG A 11 2.43 14.34 -5.43
N ASP A 12 1.11 14.44 -5.46
CA ASP A 12 0.20 13.37 -5.89
C ASP A 12 0.36 13.02 -7.37
N VAL A 13 0.64 14.02 -8.21
CA VAL A 13 0.96 13.81 -9.63
C VAL A 13 2.31 13.12 -9.77
N ARG A 14 3.36 13.62 -9.10
CA ARG A 14 4.68 12.98 -9.09
C ARG A 14 4.65 11.53 -8.61
N LEU A 15 3.85 11.24 -7.57
CA LEU A 15 3.67 9.87 -7.08
C LEU A 15 3.00 8.97 -8.10
N ARG A 16 1.99 9.49 -8.80
CA ARG A 16 1.30 8.74 -9.84
C ARG A 16 2.26 8.42 -10.99
N GLU A 17 2.96 9.43 -11.49
CA GLU A 17 3.97 9.28 -12.53
C GLU A 17 5.07 8.30 -12.11
N TYR A 18 5.57 8.39 -10.87
CA TYR A 18 6.55 7.44 -10.33
C TYR A 18 6.05 5.99 -10.39
N ASN A 19 4.82 5.74 -9.95
CA ASN A 19 4.24 4.39 -9.97
C ASN A 19 3.95 3.91 -11.40
N GLU A 20 3.57 4.81 -12.31
CA GLU A 20 3.36 4.50 -13.72
C GLU A 20 4.67 4.13 -14.41
N PHE A 21 5.73 4.92 -14.20
CA PHE A 21 7.05 4.64 -14.77
C PHE A 21 7.66 3.35 -14.19
N LEU A 22 7.50 3.07 -12.90
CA LEU A 22 7.91 1.78 -12.32
C LEU A 22 7.20 0.61 -13.02
N ALA A 23 5.89 0.71 -13.24
CA ALA A 23 5.13 -0.33 -13.91
C ALA A 23 5.56 -0.50 -15.38
N GLN A 24 5.85 0.60 -16.08
CA GLN A 24 6.39 0.56 -17.45
C GLN A 24 7.78 -0.07 -17.51
N LEU A 25 8.67 0.26 -16.57
CA LEU A 25 10.00 -0.33 -16.49
C LEU A 25 9.93 -1.83 -16.24
N GLU A 26 9.04 -2.27 -15.33
CA GLU A 26 8.79 -3.69 -15.10
C GLU A 26 8.27 -4.40 -16.35
N GLU A 27 7.38 -3.76 -17.12
CA GLU A 27 6.87 -4.30 -18.39
C GLU A 27 7.98 -4.39 -19.46
N MET A 28 8.83 -3.37 -19.58
CA MET A 28 9.95 -3.38 -20.52
C MET A 28 10.97 -4.47 -20.18
N LEU A 29 11.32 -4.64 -18.90
CA LEU A 29 12.21 -5.72 -18.45
C LEU A 29 11.65 -7.10 -18.80
N GLN A 30 10.34 -7.32 -18.63
CA GLN A 30 9.70 -8.58 -19.01
C GLN A 30 9.75 -8.85 -20.52
N LEU A 31 9.60 -7.82 -21.34
CA LEU A 31 9.69 -7.95 -22.80
C LEU A 31 11.12 -8.25 -23.28
N LEU A 32 12.12 -7.73 -22.57
CA LEU A 32 13.54 -7.99 -22.84
C LEU A 32 13.97 -9.40 -22.42
N ASP A 33 13.47 -9.90 -21.29
CA ASP A 33 13.70 -11.30 -20.88
C ASP A 33 13.15 -12.31 -21.89
N ASP A 34 12.10 -11.95 -22.63
CA ASP A 34 11.44 -12.79 -23.64
C ASP A 34 12.04 -12.63 -25.06
N ALA A 35 12.91 -11.65 -25.31
CA ALA A 35 13.41 -11.30 -26.64
C ALA A 35 14.94 -11.15 -26.68
N ASP A 36 15.62 -12.12 -27.29
CA ASP A 36 17.08 -12.10 -27.53
C ASP A 36 17.56 -10.96 -28.46
N ASP A 37 16.65 -10.20 -29.08
CA ASP A 37 16.94 -9.31 -30.23
C ASP A 37 16.60 -7.81 -30.03
N LEU A 38 16.31 -7.33 -28.81
CA LEU A 38 16.05 -5.89 -28.58
C LEU A 38 17.37 -5.11 -28.45
N GLN A 39 17.96 -4.83 -29.61
CA GLN A 39 19.40 -4.72 -29.79
C GLN A 39 20.03 -3.31 -29.65
N ASP A 40 19.33 -2.26 -29.17
CA ASP A 40 19.94 -0.95 -28.77
C ASP A 40 18.85 0.06 -28.35
N GLU A 41 17.72 0.10 -29.07
CA GLU A 41 16.62 1.06 -28.81
C GLU A 41 15.89 0.75 -27.48
N GLY A 42 15.72 -0.53 -27.16
CA GLY A 42 15.13 -0.97 -25.88
C GLY A 42 15.97 -0.54 -24.68
N GLU A 43 17.30 -0.68 -24.77
CA GLU A 43 18.22 -0.25 -23.71
C GLU A 43 18.20 1.27 -23.50
N ALA A 44 18.06 2.05 -24.59
CA ALA A 44 17.93 3.50 -24.49
C ALA A 44 16.65 3.91 -23.77
N THR A 45 15.51 3.27 -24.08
CA THR A 45 14.24 3.54 -23.39
C THR A 45 14.23 3.12 -21.92
N LEU A 46 14.89 2.00 -21.60
CA LEU A 46 15.07 1.59 -20.20
C LEU A 46 15.86 2.63 -19.42
N ARG A 47 16.98 3.10 -19.97
CA ARG A 47 17.83 4.10 -19.30
C ARG A 47 17.06 5.40 -19.07
N GLU A 48 16.29 5.87 -20.05
CA GLU A 48 15.45 7.07 -19.89
C GLU A 48 14.39 6.87 -18.79
N ALA A 49 13.77 5.69 -18.72
CA ALA A 49 12.80 5.38 -17.65
C ALA A 49 13.48 5.33 -16.27
N GLU A 50 14.65 4.71 -16.15
CA GLU A 50 15.45 4.66 -14.92
C GLU A 50 15.86 6.06 -14.44
N GLU A 51 16.29 6.93 -15.35
CA GLU A 51 16.64 8.32 -15.05
C GLU A 51 15.44 9.09 -14.52
N LYS A 52 14.26 8.96 -15.16
CA LYS A 52 13.01 9.60 -14.72
C LYS A 52 12.55 9.09 -13.36
N ILE A 53 12.57 7.77 -13.13
CA ILE A 53 12.21 7.16 -11.85
C ILE A 53 13.16 7.64 -10.75
N THR A 54 14.46 7.69 -11.02
CA THR A 54 15.47 8.17 -10.07
C THR A 54 15.25 9.64 -9.71
N ALA A 55 14.96 10.48 -10.71
CA ALA A 55 14.66 11.91 -10.48
C ALA A 55 13.39 12.09 -9.64
N LEU A 56 12.31 11.35 -9.95
CA LEU A 56 11.06 11.37 -9.20
C LEU A 56 11.25 10.86 -7.76
N ALA A 57 11.93 9.73 -7.57
CA ALA A 57 12.23 9.17 -6.26
C ALA A 57 13.03 10.16 -5.40
N SER A 58 14.07 10.77 -5.99
CA SER A 58 14.90 11.78 -5.30
C SER A 58 14.09 13.01 -4.90
N SER A 59 13.24 13.50 -5.81
CA SER A 59 12.34 14.64 -5.57
C SER A 59 11.34 14.36 -4.45
N LEU A 60 10.71 13.18 -4.46
CA LEU A 60 9.76 12.76 -3.42
C LEU A 60 10.46 12.58 -2.07
N ASN A 61 11.59 11.88 -2.02
CA ASN A 61 12.36 11.66 -0.79
C ASN A 61 12.85 12.97 -0.17
N ALA A 62 13.18 13.98 -0.99
CA ALA A 62 13.64 15.28 -0.51
C ALA A 62 12.54 16.12 0.18
N GLU A 63 11.28 15.92 -0.21
CA GLU A 63 10.12 16.60 0.37
C GLU A 63 9.68 15.98 1.71
N GLU A 64 10.03 14.71 1.94
CA GLU A 64 9.54 13.93 3.07
C GLU A 64 10.22 14.28 4.40
N GLN A 65 9.55 15.12 5.18
CA GLN A 65 10.02 15.59 6.48
C GLN A 65 9.46 14.73 7.63
N VAL A 66 9.89 13.47 7.69
CA VAL A 66 9.59 12.59 8.84
C VAL A 66 10.62 12.80 9.95
N GLN A 67 10.12 13.17 11.13
CA GLN A 67 10.90 13.29 12.36
C GLN A 67 11.11 11.90 12.97
N LEU A 68 12.35 11.63 13.36
CA LEU A 68 12.70 10.37 14.00
C LEU A 68 12.53 10.48 15.50
N THR A 69 12.14 9.38 16.11
CA THR A 69 12.05 9.17 17.54
C THR A 69 13.20 8.23 17.95
N PRO A 70 14.43 8.75 18.12
CA PRO A 70 15.57 7.92 18.50
C PRO A 70 15.40 7.39 19.92
N GLY A 71 15.94 6.20 20.17
CA GLY A 71 16.05 5.67 21.54
C GLY A 71 14.75 5.19 22.17
N LEU A 72 13.75 4.79 21.37
CA LEU A 72 12.57 4.09 21.87
C LEU A 72 13.01 2.86 22.69
N ALA A 73 12.62 2.81 23.96
CA ALA A 73 12.85 1.65 24.81
C ALA A 73 11.82 0.56 24.51
N MET A 74 12.23 -0.70 24.61
CA MET A 74 11.34 -1.86 24.48
C MET A 74 11.23 -2.54 25.83
N ASP A 75 10.02 -2.87 26.24
CA ASP A 75 9.80 -3.64 27.46
C ASP A 75 10.38 -5.05 27.28
N ARG A 76 11.22 -5.50 28.21
CA ARG A 76 11.90 -6.80 28.06
C ARG A 76 10.95 -8.00 28.21
N ALA A 77 9.87 -7.85 28.96
CA ALA A 77 8.94 -8.93 29.24
C ALA A 77 7.85 -9.03 28.16
N THR A 78 7.28 -7.91 27.76
CA THR A 78 6.17 -7.87 26.79
C THR A 78 6.64 -7.59 25.36
N ARG A 79 7.89 -7.13 25.19
CA ARG A 79 8.42 -6.62 23.92
C ARG A 79 7.56 -5.52 23.31
N ALA A 80 6.83 -4.80 24.15
CA ALA A 80 6.04 -3.67 23.75
C ALA A 80 6.88 -2.38 23.75
N PRO A 81 6.60 -1.44 22.83
CA PRO A 81 7.31 -0.17 22.77
C PRO A 81 6.94 0.72 23.96
N GLN A 82 7.95 1.10 24.75
CA GLN A 82 7.78 1.98 25.91
C GLN A 82 7.71 3.44 25.44
N TRP A 83 6.49 3.88 25.12
CA TRP A 83 6.21 5.25 24.74
C TRP A 83 5.02 5.78 25.54
N THR A 84 5.25 6.82 26.34
CA THR A 84 4.20 7.43 27.18
C THR A 84 3.79 8.82 26.73
N ALA A 85 4.62 9.47 25.89
CA ALA A 85 4.30 10.77 25.30
C ALA A 85 3.29 10.62 24.15
N GLN A 86 2.76 11.74 23.65
CA GLN A 86 1.88 11.73 22.50
C GLN A 86 2.56 11.07 21.29
N ALA A 87 1.82 10.22 20.57
CA ALA A 87 2.31 9.60 19.34
C ALA A 87 2.48 10.68 18.26
N PRO A 88 3.65 10.78 17.60
CA PRO A 88 3.88 11.78 16.55
C PRO A 88 3.17 11.42 15.24
N TYR A 89 3.02 10.12 14.95
CA TYR A 89 2.50 9.62 13.69
C TYR A 89 1.42 8.56 13.89
N GLU A 90 0.69 8.31 12.82
CA GLU A 90 -0.13 7.14 12.65
C GLU A 90 0.27 6.38 11.39
N VAL A 91 0.09 5.06 11.40
CA VAL A 91 0.38 4.17 10.28
C VAL A 91 -0.86 3.41 9.84
N HIS A 92 -1.07 3.32 8.53
CA HIS A 92 -2.15 2.56 7.93
C HIS A 92 -1.71 1.12 7.61
N PHE A 93 -1.68 0.28 8.64
CA PHE A 93 -1.03 -1.03 8.58
C PHE A 93 -1.86 -2.13 7.89
N ASP A 94 -3.17 -2.20 8.16
CA ASP A 94 -4.03 -3.32 7.78
C ASP A 94 -5.11 -2.97 6.76
N GLY A 95 -5.05 -1.76 6.20
CA GLY A 95 -6.08 -1.27 5.27
C GLY A 95 -7.38 -0.82 5.95
N LYS A 96 -7.50 -0.95 7.28
CA LYS A 96 -8.76 -0.72 8.00
C LYS A 96 -8.71 0.54 8.85
N ARG A 97 -7.61 0.74 9.57
CA ARG A 97 -7.48 1.88 10.49
C ARG A 97 -6.05 2.38 10.58
N TRP A 98 -5.96 3.62 11.06
CA TRP A 98 -4.73 4.28 11.41
C TRP A 98 -4.37 3.94 12.85
N TYR A 99 -3.16 3.43 13.06
CA TYR A 99 -2.66 3.06 14.37
C TYR A 99 -1.59 4.04 14.83
N PRO A 100 -1.59 4.48 16.10
CA PRO A 100 -0.55 5.36 16.61
C PRO A 100 0.81 4.65 16.54
N CYS A 101 1.82 5.36 16.03
CA CYS A 101 3.16 4.81 15.85
C CYS A 101 4.25 5.85 16.09
N VAL A 102 5.47 5.37 16.29
CA VAL A 102 6.70 6.17 16.31
C VAL A 102 7.63 5.69 15.21
N VAL A 103 8.39 6.61 14.61
CA VAL A 103 9.34 6.28 13.55
C VAL A 103 10.74 6.23 14.14
N THR A 104 11.38 5.07 14.11
CA THR A 104 12.67 4.83 14.78
C THR A 104 13.87 5.05 13.87
N ALA A 105 13.72 4.81 12.57
CA ALA A 105 14.81 4.93 11.61
C ALA A 105 14.29 5.24 10.20
N ARG A 106 15.18 5.83 9.39
CA ARG A 106 15.07 5.88 7.93
C ARG A 106 15.76 4.64 7.37
N VAL A 107 15.08 3.91 6.52
CA VAL A 107 15.63 2.74 5.81
C VAL A 107 16.11 3.23 4.46
N ALA A 108 17.40 3.02 4.20
CA ALA A 108 17.99 3.39 2.92
C ALA A 108 17.36 2.52 1.82
N PRO A 109 16.99 3.11 0.66
CA PRO A 109 16.45 2.33 -0.44
C PRO A 109 17.51 1.38 -0.99
N GLU A 110 17.09 0.21 -1.46
CA GLU A 110 18.00 -0.80 -2.03
C GLU A 110 18.71 -0.30 -3.30
N SER A 111 18.07 0.60 -4.05
CA SER A 111 18.62 1.26 -5.22
C SER A 111 18.08 2.67 -5.34
N THR A 112 18.68 3.48 -6.22
CA THR A 112 18.27 4.87 -6.48
C THR A 112 16.89 4.97 -7.15
N LEU A 113 16.38 3.86 -7.70
CA LEU A 113 15.03 3.76 -8.27
C LEU A 113 13.96 3.68 -7.18
N HIS A 114 14.32 3.19 -6.00
CA HIS A 114 13.39 2.95 -4.91
C HIS A 114 13.26 4.17 -4.00
N ARG A 115 12.05 4.38 -3.52
CA ARG A 115 11.77 5.41 -2.51
C ARG A 115 12.25 4.98 -1.13
N GLN A 116 12.56 5.98 -0.31
CA GLN A 116 12.98 5.75 1.06
C GLN A 116 11.84 5.14 1.87
N GLN A 117 12.16 4.21 2.76
CA GLN A 117 11.21 3.63 3.70
C GLN A 117 11.51 4.09 5.12
N TYR A 118 10.56 3.87 6.01
CA TYR A 118 10.64 4.28 7.41
C TYR A 118 10.34 3.09 8.31
N ARG A 119 11.18 2.89 9.32
CA ARG A 119 10.97 1.86 10.33
C ARG A 119 10.01 2.39 11.40
N ALA A 120 8.73 2.08 11.25
CA ALA A 120 7.67 2.45 12.16
C ALA A 120 7.44 1.35 13.22
N VAL A 121 7.20 1.76 14.46
CA VAL A 121 6.83 0.86 15.56
C VAL A 121 5.42 1.21 16.02
N ILE A 122 4.51 0.25 15.95
CA ILE A 122 3.10 0.46 16.28
C ILE A 122 2.92 0.37 17.80
N LEU A 123 2.36 1.42 18.39
CA LEU A 123 2.17 1.49 19.83
C LEU A 123 1.02 0.58 20.29
N GLY A 124 1.13 0.02 21.49
CA GLY A 124 0.11 -0.83 22.08
C GLY A 124 0.13 -2.29 21.61
N TYR A 125 1.05 -2.66 20.72
CA TYR A 125 1.24 -4.02 20.24
C TYR A 125 2.71 -4.47 20.41
N ALA A 126 2.89 -5.74 20.78
CA ALA A 126 4.21 -6.34 20.95
C ALA A 126 4.86 -6.71 19.60
N ASP A 127 6.17 -6.49 19.50
CA ASP A 127 7.00 -6.87 18.33
C ASP A 127 6.51 -6.33 16.97
N GLN A 128 5.68 -5.29 16.94
CA GLN A 128 5.15 -4.70 15.70
C GLN A 128 6.09 -3.61 15.17
N VAL A 129 7.11 -4.05 14.45
CA VAL A 129 8.08 -3.21 13.76
C VAL A 129 7.90 -3.41 12.26
N GLU A 130 7.67 -2.33 11.53
CA GLU A 130 7.32 -2.38 10.12
C GLU A 130 8.11 -1.35 9.31
N GLU A 131 8.47 -1.73 8.10
CA GLU A 131 9.00 -0.82 7.11
C GLU A 131 7.84 -0.34 6.24
N VAL A 132 7.66 0.98 6.21
CA VAL A 132 6.52 1.63 5.56
C VAL A 132 6.98 2.79 4.70
N LEU A 133 6.22 3.03 3.64
CA LEU A 133 6.41 4.22 2.81
C LEU A 133 5.74 5.44 3.46
N TYR A 134 6.12 6.64 3.00
CA TYR A 134 5.53 7.88 3.51
C TYR A 134 4.01 7.94 3.32
N GLU A 135 3.44 7.34 2.27
CA GLU A 135 1.99 7.32 2.02
C GLU A 135 1.21 6.55 3.09
N GLU A 136 1.88 5.62 3.75
CA GLU A 136 1.29 4.80 4.81
C GLU A 136 1.40 5.49 6.17
N LEU A 137 2.06 6.64 6.24
CA LEU A 137 2.24 7.46 7.42
C LEU A 137 1.45 8.76 7.31
N ARG A 138 0.97 9.25 8.44
CA ARG A 138 0.48 10.62 8.57
C ARG A 138 0.78 11.17 9.95
N PRO A 139 0.87 12.50 10.13
CA PRO A 139 0.91 13.09 11.47
C PRO A 139 -0.29 12.64 12.28
N TRP A 140 -0.09 12.39 13.57
CA TRP A 140 -1.18 11.99 14.45
C TRP A 140 -2.30 13.03 14.44
N GLN A 141 -3.55 12.55 14.38
CA GLN A 141 -4.74 13.38 14.43
C GLN A 141 -5.64 12.87 15.54
N ALA A 142 -6.27 13.79 16.28
CA ALA A 142 -7.24 13.41 17.30
C ALA A 142 -8.46 12.76 16.63
N ALA A 143 -8.48 11.42 16.58
CA ALA A 143 -9.54 10.66 15.94
C ALA A 143 -10.86 10.67 16.75
N ALA A 144 -10.78 10.98 18.05
CA ALA A 144 -11.92 10.92 18.94
C ALA A 144 -12.73 12.22 18.89
N SER A 145 -14.01 12.13 18.51
CA SER A 145 -14.96 13.19 18.82
C SER A 145 -15.15 13.30 20.34
N PRO A 146 -15.43 14.50 20.88
CA PRO A 146 -15.67 14.69 22.31
C PRO A 146 -16.78 13.77 22.86
N GLU A 147 -17.75 13.42 22.02
CA GLU A 147 -18.86 12.52 22.34
C GLU A 147 -18.40 11.07 22.58
N ALA A 148 -17.35 10.64 21.86
CA ALA A 148 -16.82 9.28 21.94
C ALA A 148 -15.97 9.03 23.20
N LEU A 149 -15.46 10.09 23.83
CA LEU A 149 -14.65 10.05 25.07
C LEU A 149 -15.37 10.70 26.25
N ARG A 150 -16.70 10.56 26.32
CA ARG A 150 -17.47 10.96 27.49
C ARG A 150 -17.12 10.11 28.72
N SER A 151 -17.28 10.69 29.90
CA SER A 151 -17.17 9.95 31.17
C SER A 151 -18.09 8.73 31.17
N GLY A 152 -17.58 7.58 31.61
CA GLY A 152 -18.26 6.28 31.60
C GLY A 152 -18.23 5.55 30.25
N ALA A 153 -17.61 6.10 29.20
CA ALA A 153 -17.48 5.40 27.92
C ALA A 153 -16.44 4.27 28.00
N GLY A 154 -16.78 3.10 27.46
CA GLY A 154 -15.83 2.02 27.24
C GLY A 154 -14.82 2.38 26.15
N CYS A 155 -13.56 2.05 26.39
CA CYS A 155 -12.48 2.28 25.45
C CYS A 155 -11.39 1.20 25.59
N HIS A 156 -10.43 1.21 24.67
CA HIS A 156 -9.17 0.50 24.85
C HIS A 156 -8.06 1.54 24.95
N ALA A 157 -7.22 1.42 25.97
CA ALA A 157 -6.10 2.33 26.20
C ALA A 157 -4.80 1.56 26.34
N ILE A 158 -3.69 2.16 25.91
CA ILE A 158 -2.35 1.59 26.14
C ILE A 158 -2.00 1.77 27.62
N HIS A 159 -1.81 0.66 28.33
CA HIS A 159 -1.48 0.68 29.74
C HIS A 159 -0.07 1.29 29.96
N PRO A 160 0.11 2.28 30.86
CA PRO A 160 1.40 2.96 31.04
C PRO A 160 2.57 2.05 31.42
N GLU A 161 2.29 0.95 32.15
CA GLU A 161 3.34 0.01 32.59
C GLU A 161 3.52 -1.20 31.66
N ARG A 162 2.44 -1.66 31.00
CA ARG A 162 2.51 -2.87 30.14
C ARG A 162 2.78 -2.52 28.69
N HIS A 163 2.53 -1.26 28.32
CA HIS A 163 2.66 -0.70 26.98
C HIS A 163 1.83 -1.45 25.91
N LEU A 164 0.77 -2.13 26.35
CA LEU A 164 -0.16 -2.87 25.52
C LEU A 164 -1.57 -2.34 25.69
N TYR A 165 -2.39 -2.49 24.66
CA TYR A 165 -3.81 -2.16 24.75
C TYR A 165 -4.52 -3.05 25.79
N ALA A 166 -5.28 -2.41 26.67
CA ALA A 166 -6.14 -3.06 27.64
C ALA A 166 -7.52 -2.38 27.65
N PRO A 167 -8.59 -3.14 27.96
CA PRO A 167 -9.92 -2.57 28.12
C PRO A 167 -9.94 -1.61 29.31
N ALA A 168 -10.52 -0.43 29.09
CA ALA A 168 -10.60 0.64 30.08
C ALA A 168 -11.94 1.39 29.97
N THR A 169 -12.24 2.21 30.96
CA THR A 169 -13.38 3.13 30.95
C THR A 169 -12.87 4.54 31.12
N VAL A 170 -13.37 5.48 30.33
CA VAL A 170 -12.99 6.89 30.43
C VAL A 170 -13.64 7.48 31.68
N GLU A 171 -12.83 8.02 32.59
CA GLU A 171 -13.34 8.71 33.78
C GLU A 171 -13.52 10.20 33.49
N ARG A 172 -12.47 10.85 32.96
CA ARG A 172 -12.49 12.27 32.59
C ARG A 172 -11.42 12.60 31.55
N LEU A 173 -11.66 13.68 30.81
CA LEU A 173 -10.66 14.32 29.95
C LEU A 173 -9.81 15.28 30.78
N ALA A 174 -8.49 15.24 30.62
CA ALA A 174 -7.58 16.22 31.20
C ALA A 174 -7.26 17.32 30.17
N LEU A 175 -6.96 18.53 30.65
CA LEU A 175 -6.76 19.72 29.80
C LEU A 175 -5.45 19.70 29.00
N ASN A 176 -4.55 18.77 29.32
CA ASN A 176 -3.19 18.64 28.78
C ASN A 176 -3.10 17.65 27.59
N GLY A 177 -4.22 17.28 26.97
CA GLY A 177 -4.22 16.27 25.90
C GLY A 177 -4.09 14.84 26.43
N ASN A 178 -4.27 14.64 27.73
CA ASN A 178 -4.37 13.32 28.36
C ASN A 178 -5.82 12.99 28.71
N VAL A 179 -6.08 11.72 28.92
CA VAL A 179 -7.35 11.16 29.35
C VAL A 179 -7.08 10.31 30.58
N VAL A 180 -7.94 10.44 31.58
CA VAL A 180 -7.88 9.60 32.76
C VAL A 180 -8.84 8.44 32.55
N VAL A 181 -8.29 7.24 32.59
CA VAL A 181 -9.01 5.99 32.33
C VAL A 181 -8.87 5.05 33.53
N SER A 182 -9.92 4.26 33.78
CA SER A 182 -9.89 3.17 34.74
C SER A 182 -9.74 1.84 34.01
N PHE A 183 -8.66 1.12 34.30
CA PHE A 183 -8.44 -0.24 33.81
C PHE A 183 -9.12 -1.23 34.75
N THR A 184 -9.70 -2.28 34.19
CA THR A 184 -10.27 -3.39 34.97
C THR A 184 -9.22 -4.50 35.10
N GLY A 185 -8.69 -4.69 36.31
CA GLY A 185 -7.74 -5.75 36.61
C GLY A 185 -8.38 -7.14 36.69
N ALA A 186 -7.54 -8.19 36.71
CA ALA A 186 -7.98 -9.58 36.79
C ALA A 186 -8.79 -9.91 38.07
N GLU A 187 -8.61 -9.13 39.13
CA GLU A 187 -9.32 -9.28 40.41
C GLU A 187 -10.53 -8.33 40.56
N GLY A 188 -10.91 -7.64 39.48
CA GLY A 188 -11.98 -6.64 39.52
C GLY A 188 -11.59 -5.31 40.18
N ALA A 189 -10.36 -5.18 40.66
CA ALA A 189 -9.80 -3.92 41.13
C ALA A 189 -9.73 -2.90 39.96
N ARG A 190 -10.24 -1.69 40.20
CA ARG A 190 -10.15 -0.57 39.26
C ARG A 190 -8.87 0.20 39.52
N GLU A 191 -8.06 0.33 38.48
CA GLU A 191 -6.81 1.08 38.52
C GLU A 191 -6.95 2.33 37.66
N GLU A 192 -6.93 3.51 38.30
CA GLU A 192 -7.02 4.78 37.60
C GLU A 192 -5.63 5.23 37.13
N ARG A 193 -5.53 5.56 35.84
CA ARG A 193 -4.29 5.97 35.19
C ARG A 193 -4.54 7.09 34.20
N GLU A 194 -3.56 7.97 34.09
CA GLU A 194 -3.52 9.02 33.07
C GLU A 194 -2.77 8.50 31.84
N VAL A 195 -3.38 8.62 30.67
CA VAL A 195 -2.85 8.16 29.37
C VAL A 195 -2.98 9.27 28.34
N CYS A 196 -2.02 9.41 27.43
CA CYS A 196 -2.17 10.39 26.34
C CYS A 196 -3.35 10.04 25.42
N LEU A 197 -3.99 11.06 24.86
CA LEU A 197 -5.14 10.89 23.98
C LEU A 197 -4.84 10.01 22.76
N SER A 198 -3.60 10.08 22.23
CA SER A 198 -3.14 9.22 21.14
C SER A 198 -3.10 7.72 21.47
N HIS A 199 -3.10 7.37 22.75
CA HIS A 199 -3.06 6.00 23.23
C HIS A 199 -4.45 5.43 23.54
N VAL A 200 -5.51 6.22 23.34
CA VAL A 200 -6.89 5.81 23.60
C VAL A 200 -7.62 5.57 22.29
N MET A 201 -8.24 4.41 22.18
CA MET A 201 -9.16 4.07 21.10
C MET A 201 -10.59 4.06 21.64
N PRO A 202 -11.47 4.95 21.14
CA PRO A 202 -12.82 5.07 21.65
C PRO A 202 -13.72 3.89 21.21
N GLY A 203 -14.69 3.56 22.07
CA GLY A 203 -15.77 2.61 21.77
C GLY A 203 -15.38 1.14 21.85
N ASP A 204 -16.29 0.28 21.38
CA ASP A 204 -16.14 -1.19 21.34
C ASP A 204 -15.21 -1.68 20.21
N LEU A 205 -14.38 -0.79 19.66
CA LEU A 205 -13.40 -1.14 18.65
C LEU A 205 -12.46 -2.19 19.22
N LYS A 206 -12.64 -3.44 18.81
CA LYS A 206 -11.79 -4.55 19.24
C LYS A 206 -10.34 -4.25 18.86
N CYS A 207 -9.50 -4.05 19.88
CA CYS A 207 -8.06 -4.17 19.70
C CYS A 207 -7.75 -5.65 19.44
N TYR A 208 -6.98 -5.93 18.40
CA TYR A 208 -6.57 -7.31 18.13
C TYR A 208 -5.55 -7.74 19.17
N ALA A 209 -5.49 -9.03 19.50
CA ALA A 209 -4.40 -9.53 20.36
C ALA A 209 -3.04 -9.43 19.65
N ALA A 210 -3.05 -9.52 18.32
CA ALA A 210 -1.90 -9.31 17.45
C ALA A 210 -2.37 -8.69 16.14
N LEU A 211 -1.60 -7.74 15.61
CA LEU A 211 -1.84 -7.21 14.28
C LEU A 211 -1.35 -8.22 13.23
N LYS A 212 -2.13 -8.38 12.17
CA LYS A 212 -1.73 -9.15 10.99
C LYS A 212 -1.80 -8.22 9.80
N LYS A 213 -0.66 -8.02 9.13
CA LYS A 213 -0.64 -7.28 7.87
C LYS A 213 -1.52 -8.03 6.90
N GLN A 214 -2.46 -7.35 6.24
CA GLN A 214 -3.04 -7.98 5.07
C GLN A 214 -1.90 -8.20 4.07
N PRO A 215 -1.79 -9.38 3.45
CA PRO A 215 -0.83 -9.55 2.38
C PRO A 215 -1.17 -8.49 1.33
N LYS A 216 -0.30 -7.50 1.18
CA LYS A 216 -0.30 -6.69 -0.03
C LYS A 216 -0.13 -7.70 -1.14
N ARG A 217 -1.04 -7.71 -2.13
CA ARG A 217 -0.87 -8.57 -3.32
C ARG A 217 0.58 -8.43 -3.75
N SER A 218 1.31 -9.53 -3.79
CA SER A 218 2.73 -9.44 -4.10
C SER A 218 2.89 -8.90 -5.52
N ALA A 219 4.01 -8.25 -5.80
CA ALA A 219 4.34 -7.85 -7.17
C ALA A 219 4.22 -9.06 -8.12
N GLU A 220 4.58 -10.26 -7.65
CA GLU A 220 4.43 -11.52 -8.39
C GLU A 220 2.96 -11.92 -8.65
N GLU A 221 2.06 -11.76 -7.68
CA GLU A 221 0.62 -12.04 -7.87
C GLU A 221 -0.01 -11.07 -8.85
N LEU A 222 0.33 -9.78 -8.76
CA LEU A 222 -0.09 -8.75 -9.72
C LEU A 222 0.51 -9.01 -11.11
N LYS A 223 1.76 -9.46 -11.18
CA LYS A 223 2.44 -9.88 -12.41
C LYS A 223 1.76 -11.08 -13.05
N ALA A 224 1.39 -12.10 -12.26
CA ALA A 224 0.67 -13.27 -12.75
C ALA A 224 -0.73 -12.92 -13.30
N GLU A 225 -1.48 -12.05 -12.60
CA GLU A 225 -2.80 -11.61 -13.04
C GLU A 225 -2.73 -10.76 -14.32
N ARG A 226 -1.75 -9.86 -14.43
CA ARG A 226 -1.49 -9.08 -15.64
C ARG A 226 -1.06 -9.96 -16.81
N LEU A 227 -0.20 -10.95 -16.58
CA LEU A 227 0.23 -11.91 -17.60
C LEU A 227 -0.96 -12.75 -18.08
N HIS A 228 -1.83 -13.18 -17.17
CA HIS A 228 -3.06 -13.90 -17.49
C HIS A 228 -3.99 -13.04 -18.37
N ALA A 229 -4.25 -11.80 -17.95
CA ALA A 229 -5.08 -10.86 -18.71
C ALA A 229 -4.47 -10.55 -20.10
N LYS A 230 -3.13 -10.52 -20.23
CA LYS A 230 -2.44 -10.34 -21.51
C LYS A 230 -2.63 -11.57 -22.41
N ARG A 231 -2.55 -12.78 -21.86
CA ARG A 231 -2.80 -14.04 -22.60
C ARG A 231 -4.24 -14.10 -23.09
N GLU A 232 -5.21 -13.79 -22.24
CA GLU A 232 -6.63 -13.75 -22.61
C GLU A 232 -6.89 -12.74 -23.75
N ARG A 233 -6.38 -11.51 -23.65
CA ARG A 233 -6.51 -10.52 -24.73
C ARG A 233 -5.86 -10.97 -26.04
N ALA A 234 -4.74 -11.69 -25.97
CA ALA A 234 -4.07 -12.21 -27.15
C ALA A 234 -4.89 -13.33 -27.82
N GLU A 235 -5.51 -14.20 -27.02
CA GLU A 235 -6.42 -15.24 -27.48
C GLU A 235 -7.69 -14.65 -28.11
N GLU A 236 -8.33 -13.67 -27.46
CA GLU A 236 -9.49 -12.96 -28.01
C GLU A 236 -9.17 -12.29 -29.36
N LYS A 237 -8.01 -11.62 -29.46
CA LYS A 237 -7.56 -11.02 -30.73
C LYS A 237 -7.31 -12.08 -31.81
N ARG A 238 -6.78 -13.25 -31.46
CA ARG A 238 -6.59 -14.36 -32.39
C ARG A 238 -7.93 -14.91 -32.87
N LEU A 239 -8.89 -15.03 -31.97
CA LEU A 239 -10.23 -15.55 -32.27
C LEU A 239 -10.99 -14.58 -33.20
N MET A 240 -10.99 -13.28 -32.90
CA MET A 240 -11.58 -12.28 -33.79
C MET A 240 -10.92 -12.24 -35.17
N LYS A 241 -9.59 -12.43 -35.26
CA LYS A 241 -8.90 -12.51 -36.55
C LYS A 241 -9.30 -13.76 -37.33
N ALA A 242 -9.45 -14.90 -36.66
CA ALA A 242 -9.90 -16.14 -37.29
C ALA A 242 -11.34 -15.99 -37.80
N ASP A 243 -12.24 -15.40 -37.02
CA ASP A 243 -13.62 -15.12 -37.41
C ASP A 243 -13.69 -14.18 -38.61
N LYS A 244 -12.85 -13.12 -38.63
CA LYS A 244 -12.77 -12.20 -39.76
C LYS A 244 -12.28 -12.89 -41.03
N ILE A 245 -11.26 -13.75 -40.94
CA ILE A 245 -10.77 -14.54 -42.08
C ILE A 245 -11.85 -15.51 -42.58
N ALA A 246 -12.62 -16.12 -41.68
CA ALA A 246 -13.71 -17.02 -42.05
C ALA A 246 -14.86 -16.27 -42.75
N GLN A 247 -15.22 -15.08 -42.26
CA GLN A 247 -16.20 -14.21 -42.91
C GLN A 247 -15.71 -13.76 -44.29
N ASP A 248 -14.48 -13.23 -44.37
CA ASP A 248 -13.89 -12.82 -45.65
C ASP A 248 -13.88 -13.99 -46.64
N ALA A 249 -13.52 -15.21 -46.20
CA ALA A 249 -13.54 -16.41 -47.05
C ALA A 249 -14.95 -16.80 -47.51
N ASN A 250 -15.97 -16.64 -46.66
CA ASN A 250 -17.36 -16.91 -47.02
C ASN A 250 -17.89 -15.86 -48.01
N ASP A 251 -17.57 -14.58 -47.80
CA ASP A 251 -17.92 -13.48 -48.70
C ASP A 251 -17.26 -13.67 -50.08
N TRP A 252 -16.01 -14.14 -50.13
CA TRP A 252 -15.36 -14.52 -51.39
C TRP A 252 -16.06 -15.70 -52.08
N GLN A 253 -16.55 -16.70 -51.33
CA GLN A 253 -17.29 -17.82 -51.91
C GLN A 253 -18.64 -17.38 -52.47
N ASP A 254 -19.39 -16.56 -51.74
CA ASP A 254 -20.68 -16.03 -52.18
C ASP A 254 -20.53 -15.13 -53.41
N LEU A 255 -19.50 -14.28 -53.43
CA LEU A 255 -19.20 -13.40 -54.55
C LEU A 255 -18.72 -14.17 -55.79
N MET A 256 -17.97 -15.27 -55.60
CA MET A 256 -17.61 -16.19 -56.69
C MET A 256 -18.82 -16.98 -57.22
N SER A 257 -19.77 -17.35 -56.34
CA SER A 257 -21.05 -17.97 -56.73
C SER A 257 -21.91 -17.00 -57.54
N ASP A 258 -22.01 -15.73 -57.13
CA ASP A 258 -22.76 -14.68 -57.84
C ASP A 258 -22.15 -14.31 -59.20
N MET A 259 -20.82 -14.40 -59.33
CA MET A 259 -20.14 -14.25 -60.63
C MET A 259 -20.20 -15.51 -61.51
N GLY A 260 -20.89 -16.57 -61.07
CA GLY A 260 -21.10 -17.79 -61.85
C GLY A 260 -19.89 -18.75 -61.88
N PHE A 261 -18.93 -18.60 -60.98
CA PHE A 261 -17.78 -19.51 -60.81
C PHE A 261 -18.09 -20.65 -59.82
N ASP A 262 -19.29 -21.22 -59.93
CA ASP A 262 -19.74 -22.31 -59.09
C ASP A 262 -18.88 -23.58 -59.36
N PRO A 263 -18.27 -24.22 -58.35
CA PRO A 263 -17.54 -25.46 -58.58
C PRO A 263 -18.50 -26.55 -59.10
N PRO A 264 -18.07 -27.42 -60.04
CA PRO A 264 -18.96 -28.36 -60.69
C PRO A 264 -19.63 -29.28 -59.66
N LYS A 265 -20.96 -29.16 -59.54
CA LYS A 265 -21.78 -29.95 -58.61
C LYS A 265 -21.53 -31.44 -58.83
N LYS A 266 -20.87 -32.11 -57.87
CA LYS A 266 -20.71 -33.56 -57.87
C LYS A 266 -22.09 -34.21 -57.83
N LYS A 267 -22.52 -34.76 -58.96
CA LYS A 267 -23.76 -35.56 -59.07
C LYS A 267 -23.69 -36.72 -58.08
N LYS A 268 -24.56 -36.72 -57.07
CA LYS A 268 -24.85 -37.93 -56.27
C LYS A 268 -25.46 -38.97 -57.22
N LYS A 269 -24.75 -40.06 -57.45
CA LYS A 269 -25.30 -41.26 -58.09
C LYS A 269 -26.23 -41.93 -57.07
N PHE A 270 -27.48 -42.16 -57.48
CA PHE A 270 -28.37 -43.12 -56.85
C PHE A 270 -27.87 -44.55 -57.08
#